data_AF-A0A4R6KKK2-F1
#
_entry.id   AF-A0A4R6KKK2-F1
#
_cell.length_a   1.000
_cell.length_b   1.000
_cell.length_c   1.000
_cell.angle_alpha   90.00
_cell.angle_beta   90.00
_cell.angle_gamma   90.00
#
_symmetry.space_group_name_H-M   'P 1'
#
loop_
_entity.id
_entity.type
_entity.pdbx_description
1 polymer ?
#
loop_
_entity_poly.entity_id
_entity_poly.type
_entity_poly.pdbx_seq_one_letter_code
_entity_poly.pdbx_strand_id
1 'polypeptide(L)'
;MADDDSTSDDESKGGSTGEDEAASKDGEVDETKVRNCTADRLRLVNAKDEAFVFAPLEKRTQPDAARWPLQQLFDREILVAVEPSRKRDVEWILQPAGGAAGIAFLVAIYVADANPIRQGLVWGIVAGIYVLLFAMALVVALIGGPAVARQAGQFATLFLVILISVGVPAAVAWRYSVEGLFAGTSLADLGRLLQVSFVSLACLVPGLLFFLFDRQRLSTLRDRFEQQIFRLDPNVDTLADAYTRYGKQIEETYGHGGDRTETRLERQRRWPIVVATIALALGWVITLLPVGELDDPNTPAEVAALFVPQQNAVAFGFLGAYFFAINLILRRYARGDLRPKAYTTITVRILVVVILGWLVDAIAPGQNDWILVVAFLIGIVPETVLTFLREIYRGPTIGTYLKPLDEPLPLHDLEGIDLYDRARLLDEGVANIEALAHHDFIDLLLETRIPAARLVDWVDQAILYLHVAGPTANGKHTSPAARANLRRLGIRTATDLQTICTRYPSGPVFNQLGQAVSDGQNDDNCTLNLLLASLQDDEWMNYVHSWRSNAVIGDRTINLADNGTITTDNRTVPQPPSG
;
A
#
# COMPACT_ATOMS: atom_id res chain seq x y z
N MET A 1 -44.19 41.48 45.52
CA MET A 1 -43.96 41.57 46.97
C MET A 1 -42.59 40.93 47.19
N ALA A 2 -41.52 41.68 46.93
CA ALA A 2 -40.89 42.68 47.82
C ALA A 2 -40.06 41.93 48.88
N ASP A 3 -38.78 42.17 49.15
CA ASP A 3 -37.72 43.10 48.73
C ASP A 3 -36.39 42.34 49.06
N ASP A 4 -35.32 42.43 48.28
CA ASP A 4 -34.17 43.34 48.46
C ASP A 4 -33.51 43.26 49.85
N ASP A 5 -32.26 42.77 49.95
CA ASP A 5 -31.14 43.54 50.52
C ASP A 5 -29.80 42.77 50.40
N SER A 6 -28.74 43.54 50.21
CA SER A 6 -27.34 43.14 50.01
C SER A 6 -26.45 43.95 50.95
N THR A 7 -25.51 43.33 51.68
CA THR A 7 -24.22 43.90 52.16
C THR A 7 -23.57 42.85 53.10
N SER A 8 -22.48 42.19 52.71
CA SER A 8 -21.06 42.52 52.98
C SER A 8 -20.69 42.65 54.46
N ASP A 9 -19.78 41.80 54.95
CA ASP A 9 -18.69 42.23 55.82
C ASP A 9 -17.52 41.24 55.81
N ASP A 10 -16.33 41.85 55.75
CA ASP A 10 -14.97 41.31 55.77
C ASP A 10 -14.64 40.51 57.04
N GLU A 11 -13.80 39.47 56.91
CA GLU A 11 -12.64 39.35 57.79
C GLU A 11 -11.58 38.40 57.19
N SER A 12 -10.49 39.00 56.70
CA SER A 12 -9.21 38.33 56.47
C SER A 12 -8.24 38.70 57.59
N LYS A 13 -7.62 37.70 58.23
CA LYS A 13 -6.17 37.63 58.54
C LYS A 13 -5.84 36.46 59.48
N GLY A 14 -4.84 35.67 59.09
CA GLY A 14 -4.13 34.77 60.01
C GLY A 14 -3.45 33.59 59.31
N GLY A 15 -2.42 33.85 58.50
CA GLY A 15 -1.57 32.83 57.88
C GLY A 15 -0.24 32.62 58.63
N SER A 16 0.40 31.46 58.35
CA SER A 16 1.59 30.84 58.97
C SER A 16 1.18 29.81 60.04
N THR A 17 1.46 28.51 59.97
CA THR A 17 2.67 27.80 59.47
C THR A 17 2.42 26.29 59.47
N GLY A 18 3.05 25.55 58.55
CA GLY A 18 3.56 24.20 58.84
C GLY A 18 2.73 23.00 58.36
N GLU A 19 3.24 22.36 57.31
CA GLU A 19 3.46 20.91 57.21
C GLU A 19 2.27 19.96 57.47
N ASP A 20 1.64 19.51 56.38
CA ASP A 20 1.44 18.08 56.05
C ASP A 20 0.47 17.93 54.87
N GLU A 21 0.99 18.04 53.65
CA GLU A 21 0.29 17.55 52.45
C GLU A 21 1.29 16.83 51.54
N ALA A 22 1.63 15.62 51.96
CA ALA A 22 2.37 14.64 51.17
C ALA A 22 1.65 13.29 51.23
N ALA A 23 0.46 13.17 50.65
CA ALA A 23 -0.16 11.87 50.36
C ALA A 23 -1.35 12.00 49.39
N SER A 24 -1.06 12.14 48.09
CA SER A 24 -1.98 11.73 47.02
C SER A 24 -1.21 11.58 45.70
N LYS A 25 -0.28 10.63 45.66
CA LYS A 25 0.11 10.02 44.39
C LYS A 25 -0.86 8.88 44.14
N ASP A 26 -1.87 9.16 43.33
CA ASP A 26 -2.69 8.12 42.72
C ASP A 26 -1.75 7.14 41.99
N GLY A 27 -1.77 5.90 42.44
CA GLY A 27 -1.15 4.78 41.75
C GLY A 27 -1.90 4.55 40.46
N GLU A 28 -1.33 5.02 39.35
CA GLU A 28 -1.70 4.57 38.01
C GLU A 28 -1.35 3.07 37.95
N VAL A 29 -2.34 2.21 38.20
CA VAL A 29 -2.21 0.76 38.02
C VAL A 29 -1.90 0.55 36.54
N ASP A 30 -0.68 0.15 36.25
CA ASP A 30 -0.18 -0.06 34.90
C ASP A 30 -0.97 -1.23 34.26
N GLU A 31 -2.04 -0.90 33.53
CA GLU A 31 -2.93 -1.86 32.88
C GLU A 31 -2.14 -2.68 31.84
N THR A 32 -1.66 -3.85 32.24
CA THR A 32 -0.94 -4.75 31.34
C THR A 32 -1.88 -5.25 30.25
N LYS A 33 -1.55 -4.97 28.98
CA LYS A 33 -2.32 -5.47 27.84
C LYS A 33 -1.76 -6.80 27.37
N VAL A 34 -2.64 -7.72 26.98
CA VAL A 34 -2.27 -9.06 26.53
C VAL A 34 -2.89 -9.33 25.16
N ARG A 35 -2.11 -9.93 24.26
CA ARG A 35 -2.52 -10.29 22.90
C ARG A 35 -2.63 -11.80 22.75
N ASN A 36 -3.73 -12.29 22.17
CA ASN A 36 -3.82 -13.66 21.65
C ASN A 36 -2.90 -13.80 20.42
N CYS A 37 -2.00 -14.77 20.40
CA CYS A 37 -1.06 -14.98 19.29
C CYS A 37 -1.46 -16.16 18.38
N THR A 38 -2.66 -16.70 18.54
CA THR A 38 -3.16 -17.86 17.78
C THR A 38 -4.31 -17.48 16.85
N ALA A 39 -4.51 -18.29 15.81
CA ALA A 39 -5.59 -18.15 14.84
C ALA A 39 -6.98 -18.54 15.38
N ASP A 40 -7.00 -19.26 16.51
CA ASP A 40 -8.21 -19.75 17.13
C ASP A 40 -8.79 -18.74 18.12
N ARG A 41 -10.10 -18.88 18.35
CA ARG A 41 -10.75 -18.22 19.47
C ARG A 41 -10.30 -18.88 20.75
N LEU A 42 -9.64 -18.13 21.62
CA LEU A 42 -9.02 -18.64 22.84
C LEU A 42 -9.94 -18.40 24.02
N ARG A 43 -10.38 -19.47 24.69
CA ARG A 43 -11.16 -19.42 25.93
C ARG A 43 -10.29 -19.92 27.07
N LEU A 44 -9.85 -19.00 27.92
CA LEU A 44 -9.15 -19.32 29.17
C LEU A 44 -10.18 -19.49 30.29
N VAL A 45 -10.09 -20.57 31.07
CA VAL A 45 -10.95 -20.80 32.24
C VAL A 45 -10.06 -20.90 33.47
N ASN A 46 -10.32 -20.09 34.49
CA ASN A 46 -9.58 -20.16 35.76
C ASN A 46 -10.14 -21.25 36.69
N ALA A 47 -9.45 -21.50 37.81
CA ALA A 47 -9.88 -22.47 38.81
C ALA A 47 -11.24 -22.15 39.50
N LYS A 48 -11.78 -20.94 39.28
CA LYS A 48 -13.10 -20.48 39.77
C LYS A 48 -14.18 -20.57 38.69
N ASP A 49 -13.94 -21.28 37.59
CA ASP A 49 -14.81 -21.44 36.41
C ASP A 49 -15.14 -20.12 35.68
N GLU A 50 -14.33 -19.09 35.85
CA GLU A 50 -14.49 -17.82 35.12
C GLU A 50 -13.80 -17.91 33.77
N ALA A 51 -14.51 -17.53 32.71
CA ALA A 51 -14.01 -17.58 31.35
C ALA A 51 -13.53 -16.21 30.88
N PHE A 52 -12.28 -16.16 30.41
CA PHE A 52 -11.72 -15.02 29.69
C PHE A 52 -11.48 -15.41 28.23
N VAL A 53 -12.24 -14.77 27.33
CA VAL A 53 -12.28 -15.13 25.91
C VAL A 53 -11.57 -14.06 25.10
N PHE A 54 -10.73 -14.51 24.17
CA PHE A 54 -10.10 -13.69 23.14
C PHE A 54 -10.59 -14.14 21.77
N ALA A 55 -10.98 -13.18 20.93
CA ALA A 55 -11.03 -13.44 19.50
C ALA A 55 -9.63 -13.71 18.94
N PRO A 56 -9.51 -14.33 17.75
CA PRO A 56 -8.22 -14.51 17.08
C PRO A 56 -7.45 -13.19 16.99
N LEU A 57 -6.19 -13.20 17.42
CA LEU A 57 -5.29 -12.06 17.38
C LEU A 57 -5.74 -10.81 18.18
N GLU A 58 -6.75 -10.93 19.04
CA GLU A 58 -7.29 -9.81 19.82
C GLU A 58 -6.33 -9.37 20.94
N LYS A 59 -6.30 -8.05 21.18
CA LYS A 59 -5.63 -7.44 22.34
C LYS A 59 -6.68 -7.09 23.40
N ARG A 60 -6.52 -7.56 24.63
CA ARG A 60 -7.37 -7.19 25.77
C ARG A 60 -6.52 -6.81 26.98
N THR A 61 -7.03 -5.90 27.80
CA THR A 61 -6.41 -5.60 29.10
C THR A 61 -6.51 -6.83 29.99
N GLN A 62 -5.39 -7.22 30.61
CA GLN A 62 -5.36 -8.31 31.55
C GLN A 62 -6.21 -7.94 32.77
N PRO A 63 -7.20 -8.77 33.16
CA PRO A 63 -7.85 -8.63 34.45
C PRO A 63 -6.85 -8.97 35.56
N ASP A 64 -6.96 -8.31 36.72
CA ASP A 64 -6.13 -8.47 37.93
C ASP A 64 -5.09 -9.62 37.87
N ALA A 65 -3.80 -9.26 37.80
CA ALA A 65 -2.69 -10.20 37.60
C ALA A 65 -2.62 -11.30 38.67
N ALA A 66 -3.14 -11.05 39.87
CA ALA A 66 -3.23 -12.07 40.93
C ALA A 66 -4.31 -13.14 40.66
N ARG A 67 -5.35 -12.79 39.89
CA ARG A 67 -6.48 -13.68 39.55
C ARG A 67 -6.24 -14.47 38.26
N TRP A 68 -5.33 -14.00 37.42
CA TRP A 68 -4.96 -14.61 36.13
C TRP A 68 -3.44 -14.80 36.04
N PRO A 69 -2.91 -15.91 36.57
CA PRO A 69 -1.50 -16.28 36.39
C PRO A 69 -1.24 -16.78 34.96
N LEU A 70 -0.81 -15.87 34.08
CA LEU A 70 -0.63 -16.13 32.63
C LEU A 70 0.81 -16.50 32.22
N GLN A 71 1.74 -16.67 33.17
CA GLN A 71 3.17 -16.86 32.88
C GLN A 71 3.44 -18.02 31.92
N GLN A 72 2.82 -19.18 32.16
CA GLN A 72 3.00 -20.35 31.30
C GLN A 72 2.43 -20.17 29.88
N LEU A 73 1.44 -19.28 29.71
CA LEU A 73 0.89 -18.94 28.40
C LEU A 73 1.80 -17.96 27.64
N PHE A 74 2.55 -17.11 28.36
CA PHE A 74 3.63 -16.30 27.79
C PHE A 74 4.82 -17.17 27.39
N ASP A 75 5.24 -18.11 28.24
CA ASP A 75 6.35 -19.03 27.96
C ASP A 75 6.09 -19.93 26.75
N ARG A 76 4.81 -20.24 26.47
CA ARG A 76 4.36 -21.00 25.29
C ARG A 76 4.02 -20.13 24.09
N GLU A 77 4.23 -18.81 24.18
CA GLU A 77 3.96 -17.83 23.11
C GLU A 77 2.50 -17.83 22.59
N ILE A 78 1.56 -18.38 23.38
CA ILE A 78 0.12 -18.35 23.10
C ILE A 78 -0.42 -16.94 23.36
N LEU A 79 0.13 -16.30 24.39
CA LEU A 79 -0.12 -14.92 24.73
C LEU A 79 1.19 -14.14 24.67
N VAL A 80 1.10 -12.85 24.37
CA VAL A 80 2.22 -11.92 24.50
C VAL A 80 1.77 -10.72 25.32
N ALA A 81 2.57 -10.34 26.32
CA ALA A 81 2.41 -9.10 27.05
C ALA A 81 2.78 -7.94 26.14
N VAL A 82 1.88 -6.98 26.01
CA VAL A 82 2.08 -5.75 25.25
C VAL A 82 2.53 -4.70 26.26
N GLU A 83 3.82 -4.34 26.21
CA GLU A 83 4.36 -3.28 27.05
C GLU A 83 3.55 -1.98 26.87
N PRO A 84 3.20 -1.28 27.95
CA PRO A 84 2.48 -0.02 27.87
C PRO A 84 3.35 0.98 27.11
N SER A 85 2.93 1.35 25.90
CA SER A 85 3.61 2.37 25.10
C SER A 85 3.72 3.66 25.93
N ARG A 86 4.93 4.11 26.24
CA ARG A 86 5.20 5.37 26.97
C ARG A 86 4.90 6.56 26.07
N LYS A 87 3.60 6.81 25.92
CA LYS A 87 3.00 7.57 24.82
C LYS A 87 3.21 9.10 24.83
N ARG A 88 4.14 9.69 25.60
CA ARG A 88 3.93 11.11 26.00
C ARG A 88 4.85 12.24 25.51
N ASP A 89 6.10 12.06 25.09
CA ASP A 89 6.95 13.27 25.05
C ASP A 89 7.40 13.78 23.65
N VAL A 90 7.28 13.00 22.57
CA VAL A 90 7.85 13.41 21.25
C VAL A 90 6.80 13.77 20.20
N GLU A 91 5.64 13.09 20.16
CA GLU A 91 4.57 13.39 19.18
C GLU A 91 3.95 14.79 19.37
N TRP A 92 3.90 15.29 20.61
CA TRP A 92 3.35 16.62 20.91
C TRP A 92 4.22 17.77 20.38
N ILE A 93 5.51 17.53 20.15
CA ILE A 93 6.45 18.55 19.62
C ILE A 93 6.50 18.49 18.09
N LEU A 94 6.52 17.29 17.48
CA LEU A 94 6.70 17.14 16.02
C LEU A 94 5.43 17.35 15.19
N GLN A 95 4.25 16.94 15.67
CA GLN A 95 3.00 17.15 14.91
C GLN A 95 2.66 18.62 14.67
N PRO A 96 2.79 19.55 15.65
CA PRO A 96 2.56 20.97 15.38
C PRO A 96 3.69 21.61 14.57
N ALA A 97 4.92 21.06 14.56
CA ALA A 97 6.06 21.68 13.88
C ALA A 97 5.91 21.73 12.34
N GLY A 98 5.35 20.69 11.71
CA GLY A 98 5.11 20.69 10.26
C GLY A 98 4.01 21.67 9.83
N GLY A 99 2.92 21.73 10.59
CA GLY A 99 1.85 22.71 10.40
C GLY A 99 2.33 24.15 10.68
N ALA A 100 3.10 24.33 11.76
CA ALA A 100 3.72 25.59 12.11
C ALA A 100 4.77 26.04 11.07
N ALA A 101 5.49 25.13 10.40
CA ALA A 101 6.43 25.48 9.33
C ALA A 101 5.70 25.96 8.06
N GLY A 102 4.57 25.34 7.71
CA GLY A 102 3.70 25.78 6.63
C GLY A 102 3.03 27.12 6.94
N ILE A 103 2.52 27.29 8.16
CA ILE A 103 1.96 28.56 8.65
C ILE A 103 3.05 29.63 8.72
N ALA A 104 4.26 29.31 9.18
CA ALA A 104 5.39 30.23 9.22
C ALA A 104 5.84 30.64 7.82
N PHE A 105 5.73 29.76 6.82
CA PHE A 105 5.97 30.12 5.42
C PHE A 105 4.93 31.12 4.90
N LEU A 106 3.65 30.89 5.19
CA LEU A 106 2.57 31.82 4.86
C LEU A 106 2.68 33.16 5.63
N VAL A 107 3.06 33.12 6.90
CA VAL A 107 3.32 34.31 7.73
C VAL A 107 4.56 35.05 7.25
N ALA A 108 5.59 34.35 6.80
CA ALA A 108 6.78 35.00 6.24
C ALA A 108 6.51 35.64 4.88
N ILE A 109 5.63 35.05 4.05
CA ILE A 109 5.10 35.71 2.85
C ILE A 109 4.39 37.02 3.25
N TYR A 110 3.56 37.00 4.29
CA TYR A 110 2.86 38.18 4.82
C TYR A 110 3.80 39.25 5.43
N VAL A 111 4.86 38.84 6.14
CA VAL A 111 5.83 39.77 6.75
C VAL A 111 6.82 40.33 5.73
N ALA A 112 7.15 39.59 4.68
CA ALA A 112 7.96 40.08 3.55
C ALA A 112 7.25 41.18 2.76
N ASP A 113 5.93 41.15 2.72
CA ASP A 113 5.08 42.15 2.07
C ASP A 113 5.10 43.51 2.82
N ALA A 114 5.19 43.48 4.16
CA ALA A 114 5.19 44.70 4.97
C ALA A 114 6.47 45.56 4.86
N ASN A 115 7.59 45.04 4.32
CA ASN A 115 8.86 45.78 4.23
C ASN A 115 9.71 45.40 2.99
N PRO A 116 9.57 46.12 1.86
CA PRO A 116 10.25 45.78 0.59
C PRO A 116 11.79 45.85 0.65
N ILE A 117 12.37 46.66 1.55
CA ILE A 117 13.82 46.84 1.69
C ILE A 117 14.51 45.62 2.35
N ARG A 118 13.76 44.70 2.96
CA ARG A 118 14.30 43.54 3.70
C ARG A 118 13.88 42.18 3.14
N GLN A 119 13.26 42.13 1.96
CA GLN A 119 12.70 40.88 1.40
C GLN A 119 13.72 39.75 1.24
N GLY A 120 14.94 40.03 0.76
CA GLY A 120 16.01 39.02 0.69
C GLY A 120 16.44 38.49 2.06
N LEU A 121 16.32 39.33 3.10
CA LEU A 121 16.61 38.97 4.49
C LEU A 121 15.49 38.09 5.06
N VAL A 122 14.22 38.36 4.72
CA VAL A 122 13.07 37.53 5.13
C VAL A 122 13.13 36.15 4.47
N TRP A 123 13.36 36.05 3.16
CA TRP A 123 13.54 34.76 2.49
C TRP A 123 14.79 34.01 2.96
N GLY A 124 15.87 34.73 3.29
CA GLY A 124 17.04 34.17 3.95
C GLY A 124 16.74 33.63 5.35
N ILE A 125 15.89 34.29 6.13
CA ILE A 125 15.41 33.83 7.44
C ILE A 125 14.50 32.62 7.28
N VAL A 126 13.59 32.59 6.30
CA VAL A 126 12.71 31.44 6.02
C VAL A 126 13.54 30.23 5.61
N ALA A 127 14.44 30.40 4.64
CA ALA A 127 15.38 29.35 4.24
C ALA A 127 16.24 28.90 5.43
N GLY A 128 16.69 29.84 6.27
CA GLY A 128 17.41 29.56 7.51
C GLY A 128 16.61 28.76 8.52
N ILE A 129 15.34 29.10 8.75
CA ILE A 129 14.40 28.38 9.63
C ILE A 129 14.13 26.99 9.06
N TYR A 130 13.98 26.84 7.75
CA TYR A 130 13.77 25.56 7.08
C TYR A 130 15.01 24.66 7.18
N VAL A 131 16.20 25.22 6.98
CA VAL A 131 17.48 24.54 7.18
C VAL A 131 17.69 24.20 8.65
N LEU A 132 17.30 25.08 9.59
CA LEU A 132 17.39 24.84 11.03
C LEU A 132 16.40 23.77 11.49
N LEU A 133 15.16 23.76 11.01
CA LEU A 133 14.18 22.72 11.29
C LEU A 133 14.62 21.38 10.71
N PHE A 134 15.17 21.37 9.50
CA PHE A 134 15.76 20.17 8.89
C PHE A 134 17.00 19.69 9.66
N ALA A 135 17.90 20.61 10.03
CA ALA A 135 19.08 20.31 10.83
C ALA A 135 18.71 19.86 12.25
N MET A 136 17.68 20.43 12.86
CA MET A 136 17.16 20.01 14.16
C MET A 136 16.52 18.64 14.07
N ALA A 137 15.74 18.35 13.02
CA ALA A 137 15.23 17.00 12.75
C ALA A 137 16.38 16.00 12.50
N LEU A 138 17.44 16.41 11.79
CA LEU A 138 18.63 15.61 11.55
C LEU A 138 19.44 15.37 12.83
N VAL A 139 19.58 16.38 13.69
CA VAL A 139 20.27 16.29 14.98
C VAL A 139 19.46 15.44 15.96
N VAL A 140 18.14 15.61 16.02
CA VAL A 140 17.23 14.73 16.75
C VAL A 140 17.30 13.30 16.20
N ALA A 141 17.53 13.12 14.90
CA ALA A 141 17.76 11.81 14.30
C ALA A 141 19.15 11.21 14.60
N LEU A 142 20.18 12.03 14.77
CA LEU A 142 21.54 11.59 15.05
C LEU A 142 21.78 11.33 16.55
N ILE A 143 21.08 12.07 17.42
CA ILE A 143 21.21 11.99 18.89
C ILE A 143 20.11 11.09 19.48
N GLY A 144 18.93 11.06 18.87
CA GLY A 144 17.85 10.19 19.30
C GLY A 144 18.14 8.72 19.01
N GLY A 145 17.58 7.82 19.82
CA GLY A 145 17.63 6.38 19.55
C GLY A 145 17.07 6.03 18.16
N PRO A 146 17.26 4.79 17.67
CA PRO A 146 16.87 4.37 16.33
C PRO A 146 15.38 4.64 16.01
N ALA A 147 14.50 4.65 17.02
CA ALA A 147 13.10 5.04 16.92
C ALA A 147 12.89 6.51 16.48
N VAL A 148 13.61 7.44 17.11
CA VAL A 148 13.49 8.89 16.89
C VAL A 148 14.10 9.27 15.53
N ALA A 149 15.21 8.65 15.15
CA ALA A 149 15.83 8.79 13.83
C ALA A 149 14.88 8.40 12.69
N ARG A 150 14.11 7.33 12.87
CA ARG A 150 13.14 6.84 11.89
C ARG A 150 11.96 7.79 11.75
N GLN A 151 11.42 8.30 12.85
CA GLN A 151 10.31 9.26 12.84
C GLN A 151 10.71 10.56 12.14
N ALA A 152 11.90 11.09 12.44
CA ALA A 152 12.45 12.27 11.79
C ALA A 152 12.57 12.10 10.26
N GLY A 153 12.98 10.91 9.78
CA GLY A 153 13.06 10.62 8.34
C GLY A 153 11.72 10.69 7.59
N GLN A 154 10.62 10.32 8.24
CA GLN A 154 9.28 10.38 7.63
C GLN A 154 8.80 11.82 7.49
N PHE A 155 8.91 12.58 8.58
CA PHE A 155 8.60 14.00 8.58
C PHE A 155 9.48 14.75 7.58
N ALA A 156 10.77 14.42 7.51
CA ALA A 156 11.67 14.97 6.51
C ALA A 156 11.22 14.67 5.08
N THR A 157 10.76 13.45 4.78
CA THR A 157 10.29 13.09 3.44
C THR A 157 8.98 13.80 3.08
N LEU A 158 7.99 13.79 3.99
CA LEU A 158 6.72 14.50 3.80
C LEU A 158 6.97 16.01 3.63
N PHE A 159 7.82 16.57 4.48
CA PHE A 159 8.22 17.97 4.40
C PHE A 159 8.92 18.28 3.08
N LEU A 160 9.83 17.42 2.62
CA LEU A 160 10.49 17.57 1.32
C LEU A 160 9.47 17.53 0.17
N VAL A 161 8.48 16.64 0.22
CA VAL A 161 7.40 16.58 -0.77
C VAL A 161 6.58 17.88 -0.78
N ILE A 162 6.22 18.42 0.39
CA ILE A 162 5.52 19.70 0.53
C ILE A 162 6.41 20.86 0.02
N LEU A 163 7.68 20.88 0.42
CA LEU A 163 8.67 21.87 0.04
C LEU A 163 8.87 21.90 -1.47
N ILE A 164 8.96 20.74 -2.13
CA ILE A 164 9.08 20.66 -3.59
C ILE A 164 7.78 21.09 -4.26
N SER A 165 6.64 20.61 -3.77
CA SER A 165 5.33 20.88 -4.38
C SER A 165 4.95 22.37 -4.32
N VAL A 166 5.28 23.07 -3.24
CA VAL A 166 4.99 24.50 -3.08
C VAL A 166 6.18 25.37 -3.50
N GLY A 167 7.39 24.97 -3.13
CA GLY A 167 8.60 25.76 -3.31
C GLY A 167 9.05 25.86 -4.77
N VAL A 168 8.97 24.79 -5.56
CA VAL A 168 9.37 24.85 -6.99
C VAL A 168 8.45 25.78 -7.78
N PRO A 169 7.11 25.64 -7.73
CA PRO A 169 6.21 26.56 -8.44
C PRO A 169 6.35 28.01 -7.96
N ALA A 170 6.45 28.24 -6.64
CA ALA A 170 6.62 29.58 -6.08
C ALA A 170 7.95 30.23 -6.49
N ALA A 171 9.06 29.49 -6.49
CA ALA A 171 10.37 30.00 -6.89
C ALA A 171 10.42 30.36 -8.38
N VAL A 172 9.82 29.53 -9.24
CA VAL A 172 9.74 29.81 -10.68
C VAL A 172 8.84 31.02 -10.93
N ALA A 173 7.67 31.07 -10.29
CA ALA A 173 6.79 32.23 -10.38
C ALA A 173 7.51 33.50 -9.92
N TRP A 174 8.21 33.47 -8.78
CA TRP A 174 8.98 34.62 -8.30
C TRP A 174 10.10 35.06 -9.26
N ARG A 175 10.80 34.11 -9.89
CA ARG A 175 11.94 34.41 -10.76
C ARG A 175 11.55 34.97 -12.13
N TYR A 176 10.40 34.58 -12.65
CA TYR A 176 9.95 34.88 -14.01
C TYR A 176 8.69 35.76 -14.09
N SER A 177 7.97 35.94 -12.98
CA SER A 177 6.88 36.92 -12.85
C SER A 177 7.41 38.26 -12.34
N VAL A 178 6.77 39.35 -12.76
CA VAL A 178 7.06 40.74 -12.35
C VAL A 178 7.16 40.84 -10.82
N GLU A 179 8.10 41.67 -10.34
CA GLU A 179 8.32 42.02 -8.93
C GLU A 179 7.00 42.44 -8.27
N GLY A 180 6.32 41.52 -7.55
CA GLY A 180 5.02 41.85 -6.95
C GLY A 180 3.99 40.73 -6.80
N LEU A 181 4.30 39.48 -7.15
CA LEU A 181 3.34 38.35 -7.10
C LEU A 181 2.57 38.18 -5.77
N PHE A 182 3.12 38.68 -4.66
CA PHE A 182 2.49 38.64 -3.33
C PHE A 182 2.03 40.01 -2.80
N ALA A 183 2.22 41.08 -3.57
CA ALA A 183 1.79 42.44 -3.22
C ALA A 183 0.26 42.64 -3.39
N GLY A 184 -0.44 41.69 -4.03
CA GLY A 184 -1.90 41.51 -3.93
C GLY A 184 -2.78 42.68 -4.37
N THR A 185 -2.24 43.66 -5.10
CA THR A 185 -2.96 44.89 -5.45
C THR A 185 -3.66 44.82 -6.81
N SER A 186 -3.23 43.93 -7.70
CA SER A 186 -3.80 43.79 -9.05
C SER A 186 -4.56 42.47 -9.23
N LEU A 187 -5.53 42.46 -10.16
CA LEU A 187 -6.25 41.24 -10.59
C LEU A 187 -5.28 40.21 -11.18
N ALA A 188 -4.21 40.68 -11.84
CA ALA A 188 -3.16 39.86 -12.41
C ALA A 188 -2.37 39.08 -11.35
N ASP A 189 -2.01 39.71 -10.24
CA ASP A 189 -1.31 39.06 -9.13
C ASP A 189 -2.16 37.96 -8.50
N LEU A 190 -3.47 38.21 -8.32
CA LEU A 190 -4.42 37.22 -7.81
C LEU A 190 -4.53 36.02 -8.77
N GLY A 191 -4.61 36.27 -10.08
CA GLY A 191 -4.63 35.23 -11.10
C GLY A 191 -3.38 34.34 -11.06
N ARG A 192 -2.19 34.94 -10.94
CA ARG A 192 -0.91 34.22 -10.83
C ARG A 192 -0.81 33.45 -9.51
N LEU A 193 -1.29 34.01 -8.40
CA LEU A 193 -1.34 33.33 -7.11
C LEU A 193 -2.26 32.10 -7.16
N LEU A 194 -3.42 32.21 -7.81
CA LEU A 194 -4.33 31.08 -8.02
C LEU A 194 -3.69 30.00 -8.90
N GLN A 195 -2.96 30.39 -9.94
CA GLN A 195 -2.23 29.49 -10.82
C GLN A 195 -1.12 28.72 -10.08
N VAL A 196 -0.29 29.41 -9.28
CA VAL A 196 0.74 28.78 -8.45
C VAL A 196 0.12 27.84 -7.41
N SER A 197 -1.01 28.25 -6.82
CA SER A 197 -1.76 27.41 -5.87
C SER A 197 -2.30 26.15 -6.54
N PHE A 198 -2.84 26.26 -7.75
CA PHE A 198 -3.32 25.13 -8.54
C PHE A 198 -2.19 24.15 -8.87
N VAL A 199 -1.06 24.66 -9.39
CA VAL A 199 0.11 23.84 -9.69
C VAL A 199 0.64 23.15 -8.42
N SER A 200 0.72 23.88 -7.31
CA SER A 200 1.17 23.33 -6.03
C SER A 200 0.27 22.20 -5.55
N LEU A 201 -1.06 22.38 -5.65
CA LEU A 201 -2.04 21.36 -5.31
C LEU A 201 -1.92 20.13 -6.23
N ALA A 202 -1.81 20.35 -7.54
CA ALA A 202 -1.70 19.28 -8.54
C ALA A 202 -0.45 18.41 -8.33
N CYS A 203 0.65 18.99 -7.87
CA CYS A 203 1.89 18.27 -7.53
C CYS A 203 1.80 17.55 -6.18
N LEU A 204 1.12 18.16 -5.20
CA LEU A 204 1.03 17.64 -3.84
C LEU A 204 0.14 16.39 -3.74
N VAL A 205 -0.98 16.35 -4.48
CA VAL A 205 -2.01 15.30 -4.38
C VAL A 205 -1.42 13.87 -4.53
N PRO A 206 -0.64 13.56 -5.58
CA PRO A 206 -0.01 12.25 -5.73
C PRO A 206 0.85 11.83 -4.53
N GLY A 207 1.70 12.73 -4.03
CA GLY A 207 2.56 12.44 -2.88
C GLY A 207 1.76 12.25 -1.59
N LEU A 208 0.78 13.13 -1.33
CA LEU A 208 -0.07 13.09 -0.15
C LEU A 208 -0.88 11.79 -0.05
N LEU A 209 -1.41 11.30 -1.17
CA LEU A 209 -2.17 10.04 -1.22
C LEU A 209 -1.33 8.85 -0.73
N PHE A 210 -0.01 8.83 -0.99
CA PHE A 210 0.87 7.81 -0.43
C PHE A 210 0.92 7.88 1.09
N PHE A 211 1.14 9.06 1.66
CA PHE A 211 1.23 9.21 3.12
C PHE A 211 -0.10 8.92 3.82
N LEU A 212 -1.22 9.29 3.20
CA LEU A 212 -2.56 8.92 3.70
C LEU A 212 -2.76 7.41 3.67
N PHE A 213 -2.36 6.76 2.57
CA PHE A 213 -2.42 5.31 2.43
C PHE A 213 -1.58 4.58 3.49
N ASP A 214 -0.33 4.99 3.63
CA ASP A 214 0.66 4.46 4.57
C ASP A 214 0.12 4.53 6.00
N ARG A 215 -0.47 5.68 6.36
CA ARG A 215 -1.05 5.91 7.69
C ARG A 215 -2.33 5.10 7.94
N GLN A 216 -3.22 5.00 6.97
CA GLN A 216 -4.56 4.44 7.18
C GLN A 216 -4.65 2.94 6.96
N ARG A 217 -4.01 2.42 5.90
CA ARG A 217 -4.26 1.05 5.40
C ARG A 217 -3.17 0.06 5.72
N LEU A 218 -1.93 0.51 5.91
CA LEU A 218 -0.79 -0.39 6.05
C LEU A 218 -0.93 -1.29 7.29
N SER A 219 -1.39 -0.73 8.41
CA SER A 219 -1.66 -1.48 9.63
C SER A 219 -2.68 -2.60 9.42
N THR A 220 -3.81 -2.28 8.79
CA THR A 220 -4.87 -3.23 8.49
C THR A 220 -4.42 -4.30 7.49
N LEU A 221 -3.53 -3.95 6.55
CA LEU A 221 -2.97 -4.91 5.61
C LEU A 221 -2.04 -5.91 6.30
N ARG A 222 -1.21 -5.44 7.23
CA ARG A 222 -0.38 -6.32 8.06
C ARG A 222 -1.23 -7.26 8.90
N ASP A 223 -2.22 -6.73 9.63
CA ASP A 223 -3.11 -7.54 10.47
C ASP A 223 -3.85 -8.59 9.63
N ARG A 224 -4.29 -8.22 8.42
CA ARG A 224 -4.93 -9.15 7.48
C ARG A 224 -3.95 -10.21 6.95
N PHE A 225 -2.70 -9.83 6.65
CA PHE A 225 -1.66 -10.77 6.24
C PHE A 225 -1.35 -11.77 7.37
N GLU A 226 -1.19 -11.29 8.61
CA GLU A 226 -1.00 -12.13 9.80
C GLU A 226 -2.16 -13.12 9.98
N GLN A 227 -3.40 -12.73 9.70
CA GLN A 227 -4.53 -13.66 9.72
C GLN A 227 -4.48 -14.67 8.57
N GLN A 228 -4.05 -14.25 7.38
CA GLN A 228 -4.01 -15.10 6.20
C GLN A 228 -2.88 -16.13 6.26
N ILE A 229 -1.74 -15.81 6.88
CA ILE A 229 -0.62 -16.74 6.96
C ILE A 229 -0.96 -17.97 7.81
N PHE A 230 -1.68 -17.82 8.93
CA PHE A 230 -2.16 -18.94 9.73
C PHE A 230 -3.06 -19.91 8.96
N ARG A 231 -3.87 -19.37 8.04
CA ARG A 231 -4.75 -20.19 7.22
C ARG A 231 -3.99 -20.91 6.11
N LEU A 232 -2.90 -20.31 5.64
CA LEU A 232 -2.18 -20.76 4.47
C LEU A 232 -1.05 -21.75 4.80
N ASP A 233 -0.19 -21.41 5.76
CA ASP A 233 0.97 -22.23 6.10
C ASP A 233 0.60 -23.24 7.20
N PRO A 234 0.65 -24.56 6.92
CA PRO A 234 0.32 -25.57 7.93
C PRO A 234 1.31 -25.64 9.09
N ASN A 235 2.50 -25.01 8.97
CA ASN A 235 3.54 -25.05 10.00
C ASN A 235 3.51 -23.84 10.94
N VAL A 236 2.51 -22.96 10.82
CA VAL A 236 2.40 -21.73 11.60
C VAL A 236 1.20 -21.84 12.54
N ASP A 237 1.47 -22.10 13.82
CA ASP A 237 0.44 -22.18 14.86
C ASP A 237 0.35 -20.90 15.70
N THR A 238 1.49 -20.22 15.89
CA THR A 238 1.58 -18.97 16.66
C THR A 238 2.13 -17.81 15.82
N LEU A 239 1.89 -16.57 16.27
CA LEU A 239 2.50 -15.39 15.65
C LEU A 239 4.02 -15.46 15.71
N ALA A 240 4.60 -16.03 16.77
CA ALA A 240 6.04 -16.16 16.90
C ALA A 240 6.64 -17.07 15.81
N ASP A 241 5.94 -18.16 15.45
CA ASP A 241 6.33 -19.01 14.32
C ASP A 241 6.29 -18.23 13.00
N ALA A 242 5.21 -17.45 12.79
CA ALA A 242 5.07 -16.60 11.62
C ALA A 242 6.19 -15.56 11.52
N TYR A 243 6.57 -14.94 12.63
CA TYR A 243 7.67 -13.96 12.69
C TYR A 243 9.04 -14.62 12.55
N THR A 244 9.22 -15.83 13.04
CA THR A 244 10.48 -16.57 12.89
C THR A 244 10.73 -16.93 11.43
N ARG A 245 9.67 -17.34 10.70
CA ARG A 245 9.78 -17.75 9.29
C ARG A 245 9.72 -16.58 8.32
N TYR A 246 8.81 -15.63 8.54
CA TYR A 246 8.47 -14.56 7.61
C TYR A 246 8.70 -13.15 8.15
N GLY A 247 9.13 -13.01 9.41
CA GLY A 247 9.22 -11.71 10.08
C GLY A 247 10.07 -10.71 9.31
N LYS A 248 11.21 -11.14 8.77
CA LYS A 248 12.07 -10.27 7.94
C LYS A 248 11.32 -9.73 6.71
N GLN A 249 10.59 -10.57 5.98
CA GLN A 249 9.84 -10.16 4.78
C GLN A 249 8.63 -9.27 5.14
N ILE A 250 7.93 -9.60 6.23
CA ILE A 250 6.83 -8.79 6.77
C ILE A 250 7.35 -7.41 7.18
N GLU A 251 8.51 -7.34 7.82
CA GLU A 251 9.13 -6.10 8.26
C GLU A 251 9.67 -5.27 7.10
N GLU A 252 10.22 -5.90 6.07
CA GLU A 252 10.64 -5.21 4.84
C GLU A 252 9.44 -4.63 4.07
N THR A 253 8.30 -5.34 4.07
CA THR A 253 7.11 -4.96 3.30
C THR A 253 6.20 -3.98 4.04
N TYR A 254 6.00 -4.19 5.35
CA TYR A 254 5.05 -3.46 6.20
C TYR A 254 5.72 -2.67 7.35
N GLY A 255 7.04 -2.80 7.53
CA GLY A 255 7.75 -2.19 8.66
C GLY A 255 7.65 -3.00 9.96
N HIS A 256 8.36 -2.54 10.99
CA HIS A 256 8.46 -3.23 12.28
C HIS A 256 7.13 -3.24 13.06
N GLY A 257 6.90 -4.32 13.81
CA GLY A 257 5.63 -4.68 14.45
C GLY A 257 5.44 -4.23 15.90
N GLY A 258 6.24 -3.28 16.37
CA GLY A 258 6.06 -2.65 17.68
C GLY A 258 4.75 -1.86 17.75
N ASP A 259 4.25 -1.69 18.97
CA ASP A 259 2.87 -1.35 19.29
C ASP A 259 2.32 -0.04 18.67
N ARG A 260 0.99 0.07 18.71
CA ARG A 260 0.05 0.89 17.92
C ARG A 260 0.31 2.41 17.72
N THR A 261 1.43 2.97 18.14
CA THR A 261 1.78 4.38 17.86
C THR A 261 3.29 4.65 17.76
N GLU A 262 4.15 3.66 17.98
CA GLU A 262 5.59 3.89 18.00
C GLU A 262 6.27 3.04 16.93
N THR A 263 7.08 3.69 16.09
CA THR A 263 8.11 3.05 15.26
C THR A 263 7.64 2.17 14.10
N ARG A 264 6.64 2.63 13.34
CA ARG A 264 6.42 2.03 12.01
C ARG A 264 7.30 2.72 10.99
N LEU A 265 7.81 1.93 10.03
CA LEU A 265 8.45 2.33 8.77
C LEU A 265 9.98 2.34 8.82
N GLU A 266 10.56 1.14 8.78
CA GLU A 266 11.88 0.94 8.23
C GLU A 266 11.83 0.88 6.68
N ARG A 267 12.88 1.43 6.09
CA ARG A 267 13.56 1.06 4.83
C ARG A 267 12.80 0.78 3.54
N GLN A 268 11.49 1.02 3.40
CA GLN A 268 10.98 1.28 2.05
C GLN A 268 11.62 2.59 1.58
N ARG A 269 12.56 2.49 0.65
CA ARG A 269 13.26 3.62 0.02
C ARG A 269 12.17 4.55 -0.57
N ARG A 270 11.79 5.61 0.15
CA ARG A 270 10.73 6.59 -0.23
C ARG A 270 11.18 7.60 -1.29
N TRP A 271 12.46 7.55 -1.66
CA TRP A 271 13.04 8.42 -2.69
C TRP A 271 12.27 8.41 -4.03
N PRO A 272 11.60 7.33 -4.49
CA PRO A 272 10.81 7.38 -5.72
C PRO A 272 9.65 8.37 -5.65
N ILE A 273 9.07 8.58 -4.46
CA ILE A 273 7.97 9.54 -4.27
C ILE A 273 8.50 10.96 -4.42
N VAL A 274 9.68 11.23 -3.84
CA VAL A 274 10.36 12.52 -3.97
C VAL A 274 10.69 12.79 -5.44
N VAL A 275 11.30 11.82 -6.12
CA VAL A 275 11.67 11.96 -7.54
C VAL A 275 10.44 12.15 -8.42
N ALA A 276 9.36 11.40 -8.17
CA ALA A 276 8.10 11.59 -8.89
C ALA A 276 7.50 12.98 -8.62
N THR A 277 7.59 13.48 -7.38
CA THR A 277 7.12 14.83 -7.02
C THR A 277 7.93 15.90 -7.75
N ILE A 278 9.24 15.73 -7.87
CA ILE A 278 10.11 16.63 -8.65
C ILE A 278 9.71 16.59 -10.14
N ALA A 279 9.54 15.40 -10.71
CA ALA A 279 9.14 15.24 -12.11
C ALA A 279 7.77 15.88 -12.39
N LEU A 280 6.81 15.72 -11.47
CA LEU A 280 5.48 16.34 -11.54
C LEU A 280 5.57 17.87 -11.42
N ALA A 281 6.35 18.38 -10.46
CA ALA A 281 6.56 19.82 -10.29
C ALA A 281 7.17 20.47 -11.53
N LEU A 282 8.22 19.85 -12.09
CA LEU A 282 8.84 20.34 -13.32
C LEU A 282 7.88 20.28 -14.51
N GLY A 283 7.13 19.19 -14.66
CA GLY A 283 6.16 19.06 -15.75
C GLY A 283 5.04 20.11 -15.65
N TRP A 284 4.47 20.34 -14.47
CA TRP A 284 3.46 21.38 -14.28
C TRP A 284 3.99 22.79 -14.50
N VAL A 285 5.23 23.06 -14.07
CA VAL A 285 5.90 24.33 -14.36
C VAL A 285 6.04 24.54 -15.87
N ILE A 286 6.52 23.54 -16.61
CA ILE A 286 6.70 23.63 -18.07
C ILE A 286 5.35 23.82 -18.78
N THR A 287 4.27 23.19 -18.30
CA THR A 287 2.97 23.23 -18.97
C THR A 287 2.18 24.50 -18.71
N LEU A 288 2.23 25.05 -17.49
CA LEU A 288 1.37 26.17 -17.09
C LEU A 288 2.10 27.48 -16.82
N LEU A 289 3.38 27.53 -16.44
CA LEU A 289 4.04 28.81 -16.15
C LEU A 289 4.73 29.36 -17.42
N PRO A 290 4.11 30.24 -18.22
CA PRO A 290 4.80 30.92 -19.31
C PRO A 290 5.85 31.87 -18.75
N VAL A 291 7.05 31.81 -19.32
CA VAL A 291 8.10 32.80 -19.09
C VAL A 291 7.80 34.01 -19.96
N GLY A 292 7.14 35.03 -19.38
CA GLY A 292 7.27 36.43 -19.83
C GLY A 292 6.32 36.99 -20.91
N GLU A 293 5.19 36.37 -21.26
CA GLU A 293 4.37 36.85 -22.41
C GLU A 293 2.99 37.47 -22.09
N LEU A 294 2.51 37.45 -20.84
CA LEU A 294 1.20 38.06 -20.53
C LEU A 294 1.40 39.45 -19.93
N ASP A 295 1.18 40.46 -20.79
CA ASP A 295 0.84 41.83 -20.40
C ASP A 295 -0.26 41.79 -19.34
N ASP A 296 -0.15 42.64 -18.31
CA ASP A 296 -1.01 42.66 -17.11
C ASP A 296 -2.48 42.34 -17.41
N PRO A 297 -2.97 41.12 -17.10
CA PRO A 297 -4.35 40.75 -17.36
C PRO A 297 -5.27 41.58 -16.46
N ASN A 298 -6.02 42.49 -17.07
CA ASN A 298 -6.93 43.41 -16.38
C ASN A 298 -8.38 42.90 -16.39
N THR A 299 -8.65 41.84 -17.16
CA THR A 299 -9.99 41.25 -17.29
C THR A 299 -10.07 39.81 -16.76
N PRO A 300 -11.23 39.36 -16.26
CA PRO A 300 -11.41 37.97 -15.81
C PRO A 300 -11.16 36.91 -16.89
N ALA A 301 -11.36 37.26 -18.17
CA ALA A 301 -11.09 36.36 -19.29
C ALA A 301 -9.60 36.14 -19.52
N GLU A 302 -8.78 37.17 -19.35
CA GLU A 302 -7.31 37.07 -19.42
C GLU A 302 -6.74 36.32 -18.21
N VAL A 303 -7.38 36.44 -17.03
CA VAL A 303 -7.05 35.59 -15.87
C VAL A 303 -7.32 34.12 -16.18
N ALA A 304 -8.43 33.79 -16.86
CA ALA A 304 -8.69 32.42 -17.28
C ALA A 304 -7.67 31.91 -18.31
N ALA A 305 -7.10 32.80 -19.14
CA ALA A 305 -6.05 32.46 -20.09
C ALA A 305 -4.74 31.98 -19.41
N LEU A 306 -4.49 32.36 -18.15
CA LEU A 306 -3.37 31.82 -17.35
C LEU A 306 -3.48 30.30 -17.12
N PHE A 307 -4.68 29.73 -17.19
CA PHE A 307 -4.89 28.29 -17.02
C PHE A 307 -4.84 27.52 -18.34
N VAL A 308 -4.60 28.19 -19.47
CA VAL A 308 -4.45 27.55 -20.77
C VAL A 308 -3.02 26.97 -20.86
N PRO A 309 -2.87 25.65 -21.07
CA PRO A 309 -1.56 25.04 -21.17
C PRO A 309 -0.82 25.50 -22.44
N GLN A 310 0.51 25.49 -22.39
CA GLN A 310 1.34 25.79 -23.55
C GLN A 310 1.00 24.84 -24.72
N GLN A 311 0.82 25.41 -25.90
CA GLN A 311 0.43 24.69 -27.12
C GLN A 311 1.65 24.01 -27.79
N ASN A 312 2.34 23.16 -27.04
CA ASN A 312 3.46 22.32 -27.50
C ASN A 312 3.21 20.84 -27.18
N ALA A 313 3.83 19.92 -27.95
CA ALA A 313 3.58 18.49 -27.77
C ALA A 313 4.03 17.99 -26.39
N VAL A 314 5.10 18.55 -25.84
CA VAL A 314 5.60 18.18 -24.51
C VAL A 314 4.56 18.45 -23.42
N ALA A 315 3.88 19.59 -23.45
CA ALA A 315 2.89 19.95 -22.44
C ALA A 315 1.65 19.06 -22.52
N PHE A 316 1.13 18.84 -23.72
CA PHE A 316 -0.02 17.93 -23.91
C PHE A 316 0.35 16.48 -23.56
N GLY A 317 1.56 16.03 -23.91
CA GLY A 317 2.09 14.75 -23.46
C GLY A 317 2.12 14.64 -21.95
N PHE A 318 2.69 15.63 -21.27
CA PHE A 318 2.71 15.64 -19.81
C PHE A 318 1.30 15.58 -19.20
N LEU A 319 0.31 16.31 -19.74
CA LEU A 319 -1.07 16.25 -19.27
C LEU A 319 -1.65 14.84 -19.38
N GLY A 320 -1.36 14.12 -20.46
CA GLY A 320 -1.73 12.71 -20.61
C GLY A 320 -1.02 11.81 -19.60
N ALA A 321 0.28 12.02 -19.35
CA ALA A 321 1.04 11.28 -18.35
C ALA A 321 0.54 11.56 -16.92
N TYR A 322 0.14 12.80 -16.62
CA TYR A 322 -0.45 13.20 -15.35
C TYR A 322 -1.81 12.55 -15.13
N PHE A 323 -2.67 12.53 -16.16
CA PHE A 323 -3.94 11.80 -16.11
C PHE A 323 -3.72 10.32 -15.81
N PHE A 324 -2.75 9.68 -16.47
CA PHE A 324 -2.36 8.31 -16.15
C PHE A 324 -1.89 8.18 -14.70
N ALA A 325 -1.03 9.09 -14.22
CA ALA A 325 -0.47 9.04 -12.87
C ALA A 325 -1.54 9.10 -11.77
N ILE A 326 -2.52 10.02 -11.89
CA ILE A 326 -3.65 10.09 -10.96
C ILE A 326 -4.46 8.80 -11.00
N ASN A 327 -4.83 8.31 -12.19
CA ASN A 327 -5.64 7.09 -12.32
C ASN A 327 -4.93 5.86 -11.74
N LEU A 328 -3.62 5.75 -11.96
CA LEU A 328 -2.79 4.69 -11.40
C LEU A 328 -2.78 4.74 -9.87
N ILE A 329 -2.52 5.92 -9.29
CA ILE A 329 -2.45 6.10 -7.83
C ILE A 329 -3.83 5.87 -7.20
N LEU A 330 -4.89 6.46 -7.75
CA LEU A 330 -6.24 6.33 -7.21
C LEU A 330 -6.73 4.88 -7.24
N ARG A 331 -6.48 4.17 -8.34
CA ARG A 331 -6.80 2.74 -8.44
C ARG A 331 -5.99 1.92 -7.45
N ARG A 332 -4.68 2.20 -7.30
CA ARG A 332 -3.81 1.49 -6.34
C ARG A 332 -4.17 1.80 -4.88
N TYR A 333 -4.56 3.03 -4.60
CA TYR A 333 -5.05 3.46 -3.30
C TYR A 333 -6.34 2.72 -2.92
N ALA A 334 -7.32 2.68 -3.83
CA ALA A 334 -8.59 2.01 -3.62
C ALA A 334 -8.41 0.51 -3.38
N ARG A 335 -7.50 -0.14 -4.12
CA ARG A 335 -7.23 -1.57 -4.06
C ARG A 335 -6.33 -2.01 -2.88
N GLY A 336 -5.70 -1.09 -2.15
CA GLY A 336 -4.82 -1.49 -1.04
C GLY A 336 -3.38 -1.78 -1.46
N ASP A 337 -2.96 -1.40 -2.67
CA ASP A 337 -1.67 -1.79 -3.27
C ASP A 337 -0.81 -0.60 -3.71
N LEU A 338 -1.02 0.57 -3.10
CA LEU A 338 -0.15 1.71 -3.30
C LEU A 338 1.23 1.44 -2.67
N ARG A 339 2.26 1.50 -3.51
CA ARG A 339 3.66 1.18 -3.19
C ARG A 339 4.59 2.25 -3.75
N PRO A 340 5.77 2.48 -3.16
CA PRO A 340 6.76 3.42 -3.71
C PRO A 340 7.18 3.08 -5.16
N LYS A 341 7.22 1.78 -5.52
CA LYS A 341 7.49 1.27 -6.89
C LYS A 341 6.55 1.88 -7.95
N ALA A 342 5.30 2.17 -7.59
CA ALA A 342 4.35 2.81 -8.50
C ALA A 342 4.79 4.24 -8.90
N TYR A 343 5.45 4.97 -7.99
CA TYR A 343 5.98 6.31 -8.27
C TYR A 343 7.18 6.27 -9.21
N THR A 344 8.00 5.21 -9.17
CA THR A 344 9.04 5.00 -10.18
C THR A 344 8.44 4.86 -11.58
N THR A 345 7.32 4.14 -11.70
CA THR A 345 6.61 3.98 -12.99
C THR A 345 6.11 5.33 -13.51
N ILE A 346 5.61 6.19 -12.63
CA ILE A 346 5.17 7.55 -12.97
C ILE A 346 6.35 8.39 -13.46
N THR A 347 7.47 8.38 -12.73
CA THR A 347 8.69 9.11 -13.12
C THR A 347 9.19 8.68 -14.51
N VAL A 348 9.38 7.37 -14.71
CA VAL A 348 9.86 6.82 -15.99
C VAL A 348 8.91 7.23 -17.12
N ARG A 349 7.60 7.15 -16.88
CA ARG A 349 6.60 7.54 -17.87
C ARG A 349 6.68 9.02 -18.22
N ILE A 350 6.78 9.92 -17.24
CA ILE A 350 6.92 11.36 -17.49
C ILE A 350 8.16 11.61 -18.36
N LEU A 351 9.30 10.98 -18.03
CA LEU A 351 10.54 11.13 -18.81
C LEU A 351 10.38 10.62 -20.26
N VAL A 352 9.81 9.44 -20.45
CA VAL A 352 9.54 8.86 -21.78
C VAL A 352 8.64 9.78 -22.59
N VAL A 353 7.58 10.30 -21.97
CA VAL A 353 6.60 11.16 -22.65
C VAL A 353 7.20 12.51 -23.04
N VAL A 354 8.09 13.09 -22.22
CA VAL A 354 8.82 14.31 -22.60
C VAL A 354 9.71 14.06 -23.83
N ILE A 355 10.45 12.94 -23.84
CA ILE A 355 11.31 12.56 -24.98
C ILE A 355 10.47 12.33 -26.25
N LEU A 356 9.33 11.63 -26.11
CA LEU A 356 8.41 11.41 -27.23
C LEU A 356 7.76 12.71 -27.71
N GLY A 357 7.45 13.63 -26.81
CA GLY A 357 6.95 14.97 -27.15
C GLY A 357 7.93 15.73 -28.04
N TRP A 358 9.22 15.74 -27.68
CA TRP A 358 10.27 16.33 -28.53
C TRP A 358 10.38 15.64 -29.89
N LEU A 359 10.25 14.31 -29.93
CA LEU A 359 10.27 13.57 -31.20
C LEU A 359 9.09 13.94 -32.10
N VAL A 360 7.90 14.11 -31.53
CA VAL A 360 6.69 14.51 -32.26
C VAL A 360 6.86 15.92 -32.84
N ASP A 361 7.34 16.88 -32.04
CA ASP A 361 7.62 18.24 -32.51
C ASP A 361 8.69 18.27 -33.62
N ALA A 362 9.69 17.37 -33.56
CA ALA A 362 10.75 17.28 -34.55
C ALA A 362 10.30 16.67 -35.89
N ILE A 363 9.38 15.69 -35.88
CA ILE A 363 8.92 14.99 -37.09
C ILE A 363 7.82 15.77 -37.82
N ALA A 364 6.98 16.48 -37.08
CA ALA A 364 5.88 17.26 -37.63
C ALA A 364 6.01 18.73 -37.18
N PRO A 365 7.02 19.47 -37.71
CA PRO A 365 7.19 20.87 -37.39
C PRO A 365 6.00 21.68 -37.92
N GLY A 366 5.10 22.07 -37.03
CA GLY A 366 3.90 22.83 -37.36
C GLY A 366 2.86 22.69 -36.27
N GLN A 367 2.22 23.80 -35.89
CA GLN A 367 1.20 23.82 -34.85
C GLN A 367 -0.12 23.33 -35.43
N ASN A 368 -0.30 22.01 -35.48
CA ASN A 368 -1.57 21.40 -35.86
C ASN A 368 -2.26 20.84 -34.60
N ASP A 369 -3.54 21.18 -34.39
CA ASP A 369 -4.31 20.74 -33.21
C ASP A 369 -4.30 19.22 -33.01
N TRP A 370 -4.26 18.44 -34.10
CA TRP A 370 -4.22 16.98 -34.03
C TRP A 370 -2.91 16.44 -33.43
N ILE A 371 -1.79 17.15 -33.59
CA ILE A 371 -0.49 16.77 -33.03
C ILE A 371 -0.55 16.84 -31.50
N LEU A 372 -1.23 17.85 -30.96
CA LEU A 372 -1.45 18.00 -29.53
C LEU A 372 -2.32 16.87 -28.96
N VAL A 373 -3.36 16.47 -29.69
CA VAL A 373 -4.19 15.30 -29.32
C VAL A 373 -3.36 14.03 -29.32
N VAL A 374 -2.53 13.81 -30.34
CA VAL A 374 -1.64 12.65 -30.41
C VAL A 374 -0.62 12.68 -29.26
N ALA A 375 -0.03 13.84 -28.96
CA ALA A 375 0.90 14.00 -27.85
C ALA A 375 0.24 13.66 -26.51
N PHE A 376 -1.00 14.12 -26.28
CA PHE A 376 -1.79 13.75 -25.11
C PHE A 376 -2.02 12.23 -25.01
N LEU A 377 -2.41 11.58 -26.11
CA LEU A 377 -2.60 10.13 -26.15
C LEU A 377 -1.31 9.36 -25.89
N ILE A 378 -0.17 9.84 -26.39
CA ILE A 378 1.17 9.31 -26.07
C ILE A 378 1.42 9.35 -24.57
N GLY A 379 1.00 10.43 -23.90
CA GLY A 379 1.04 10.55 -22.45
C GLY A 379 0.29 9.44 -21.71
N ILE A 380 -0.92 9.10 -22.17
CA ILE A 380 -1.77 8.10 -21.52
C ILE A 380 -1.24 6.69 -21.75
N VAL A 381 -0.89 6.32 -22.98
CA VAL A 381 -0.49 4.94 -23.34
C VAL A 381 0.69 4.94 -24.33
N PRO A 382 1.94 5.07 -23.85
CA PRO A 382 3.10 5.19 -24.72
C PRO A 382 3.35 3.93 -25.57
N GLU A 383 3.16 2.73 -25.00
CA GLU A 383 3.44 1.45 -25.67
C GLU A 383 2.49 1.15 -26.84
N THR A 384 1.20 1.44 -26.66
CA THR A 384 0.19 1.24 -27.73
C THR A 384 0.49 2.14 -28.91
N VAL A 385 0.98 3.37 -28.66
CA VAL A 385 1.34 4.29 -29.74
C VAL A 385 2.65 3.89 -30.43
N LEU A 386 3.66 3.38 -29.72
CA LEU A 386 4.86 2.83 -30.37
C LEU A 386 4.52 1.65 -31.30
N THR A 387 3.58 0.81 -30.87
CA THR A 387 3.10 -0.32 -31.68
C THR A 387 2.33 0.18 -32.90
N PHE A 388 1.44 1.16 -32.72
CA PHE A 388 0.67 1.78 -33.80
C PHE A 388 1.55 2.58 -34.78
N LEU A 389 2.53 3.34 -34.29
CA LEU A 389 3.49 4.08 -35.12
C LEU A 389 4.38 3.12 -35.91
N ARG A 390 4.78 2.00 -35.30
CA ARG A 390 5.48 0.92 -35.98
C ARG A 390 4.59 0.26 -37.03
N GLU A 391 3.30 0.13 -36.81
CA GLU A 391 2.33 -0.43 -37.76
C GLU A 391 2.05 0.54 -38.93
N ILE A 392 1.99 1.84 -38.69
CA ILE A 392 1.88 2.87 -39.75
C ILE A 392 3.16 2.95 -40.59
N TYR A 393 4.34 2.81 -39.96
CA TYR A 393 5.63 2.81 -40.66
C TYR A 393 5.90 1.46 -41.37
N ARG A 394 5.24 0.38 -40.95
CA ARG A 394 5.23 -0.92 -41.62
C ARG A 394 4.22 -0.88 -42.76
N GLY A 395 4.69 -0.55 -43.96
CA GLY A 395 3.94 -0.84 -45.18
C GLY A 395 3.45 -2.30 -45.25
N PRO A 396 2.46 -2.60 -46.12
CA PRO A 396 1.65 -3.84 -46.12
C PRO A 396 2.41 -5.17 -46.38
N THR A 397 3.74 -5.19 -46.39
CA THR A 397 4.57 -6.33 -46.82
C THR A 397 5.31 -7.06 -45.70
N ILE A 398 5.27 -6.60 -44.44
CA ILE A 398 6.08 -7.18 -43.33
C ILE A 398 5.19 -7.79 -42.21
N GLY A 399 3.91 -8.05 -42.49
CA GLY A 399 2.96 -8.61 -41.51
C GLY A 399 3.17 -10.08 -41.11
N THR A 400 4.03 -10.83 -41.81
CA THR A 400 4.09 -12.30 -41.68
C THR A 400 5.23 -12.82 -40.81
N TYR A 401 6.25 -12.00 -40.49
CA TYR A 401 7.48 -12.48 -39.83
C TYR A 401 7.57 -12.25 -38.32
N LEU A 402 6.61 -11.51 -37.74
CA LEU A 402 6.50 -11.40 -36.29
C LEU A 402 5.17 -12.01 -35.88
N LYS A 403 5.14 -13.33 -35.85
CA LYS A 403 4.23 -14.02 -34.92
C LYS A 403 4.42 -13.34 -33.56
N PRO A 404 3.34 -12.98 -32.84
CA PRO A 404 3.46 -12.69 -31.42
C PRO A 404 4.35 -13.79 -30.82
N LEU A 405 5.29 -13.41 -29.97
CA LEU A 405 5.95 -14.39 -29.11
C LEU A 405 4.83 -14.94 -28.22
N ASP A 406 4.12 -15.95 -28.73
CA ASP A 406 3.05 -16.63 -28.02
C ASP A 406 3.74 -17.33 -26.86
N GLU A 407 3.71 -16.67 -25.72
CA GLU A 407 4.28 -17.17 -24.49
C GLU A 407 3.56 -18.49 -24.16
N PRO A 408 4.28 -19.60 -23.95
CA PRO A 408 3.66 -20.87 -23.63
C PRO A 408 2.87 -20.71 -22.33
N LEU A 409 1.60 -21.12 -22.35
CA LEU A 409 0.66 -21.03 -21.21
C LEU A 409 0.48 -19.59 -20.67
N PRO A 410 -0.16 -18.71 -21.45
CA PRO A 410 -0.31 -17.32 -21.05
C PRO A 410 -1.28 -17.18 -19.86
N LEU A 411 -1.02 -16.21 -18.98
CA LEU A 411 -1.84 -15.94 -17.79
C LEU A 411 -3.32 -15.67 -18.10
N HIS A 412 -3.72 -15.34 -19.34
CA HIS A 412 -5.13 -15.13 -19.69
C HIS A 412 -5.98 -16.41 -19.69
N ASP A 413 -5.34 -17.58 -19.71
CA ASP A 413 -6.04 -18.86 -19.68
C ASP A 413 -6.68 -19.13 -18.31
N LEU A 414 -6.16 -18.51 -17.24
CA LEU A 414 -6.67 -18.65 -15.87
C LEU A 414 -8.00 -17.92 -15.70
N GLU A 415 -8.94 -18.56 -15.01
CA GLU A 415 -10.25 -17.98 -14.77
C GLU A 415 -10.19 -16.91 -13.68
N GLY A 416 -10.91 -15.81 -13.89
CA GLY A 416 -11.03 -14.73 -12.89
C GLY A 416 -9.84 -13.78 -12.80
N ILE A 417 -8.83 -13.93 -13.66
CA ILE A 417 -7.71 -12.99 -13.76
C ILE A 417 -8.06 -11.80 -14.65
N ASP A 418 -8.02 -10.60 -14.08
CA ASP A 418 -8.18 -9.35 -14.83
C ASP A 418 -6.85 -8.92 -15.47
N LEU A 419 -6.91 -8.07 -16.50
CA LEU A 419 -5.73 -7.46 -17.14
C LEU A 419 -4.82 -6.77 -16.11
N TYR A 420 -5.41 -6.15 -15.09
CA TYR A 420 -4.66 -5.51 -14.02
C TYR A 420 -3.95 -6.52 -13.12
N ASP A 421 -4.61 -7.63 -12.78
CA ASP A 421 -4.00 -8.64 -11.92
C ASP A 421 -2.81 -9.30 -12.65
N ARG A 422 -2.91 -9.46 -13.97
CA ARG A 422 -1.77 -9.84 -14.81
C ARG A 422 -0.64 -8.82 -14.78
N ALA A 423 -0.93 -7.53 -14.90
CA ALA A 423 0.11 -6.49 -14.85
C ALA A 423 0.89 -6.53 -13.53
N ARG A 424 0.24 -6.84 -12.41
CA ARG A 424 0.92 -7.00 -11.10
C ARG A 424 1.78 -8.25 -11.03
N LEU A 425 1.27 -9.37 -11.55
CA LEU A 425 2.04 -10.61 -11.61
C LEU A 425 3.27 -10.42 -12.50
N LEU A 426 3.11 -9.76 -13.65
CA LEU A 426 4.20 -9.36 -14.53
C LEU A 426 5.20 -8.42 -13.83
N ASP A 427 4.73 -7.44 -13.06
CA ASP A 427 5.59 -6.54 -12.27
C ASP A 427 6.47 -7.29 -11.25
N GLU A 428 6.03 -8.47 -10.79
CA GLU A 428 6.78 -9.35 -9.87
C GLU A 428 7.48 -10.52 -10.60
N GLY A 429 7.52 -10.51 -11.94
CA GLY A 429 8.25 -11.50 -12.74
C GLY A 429 7.46 -12.76 -13.09
N VAL A 430 6.17 -12.82 -12.76
CA VAL A 430 5.26 -13.91 -13.14
C VAL A 430 4.60 -13.58 -14.47
N ALA A 431 5.15 -14.12 -15.56
CA ALA A 431 4.69 -13.85 -16.92
C ALA A 431 3.72 -14.88 -17.50
N ASN A 432 3.81 -16.13 -17.05
CA ASN A 432 3.02 -17.25 -17.55
C ASN A 432 2.50 -18.14 -16.40
N ILE A 433 1.65 -19.12 -16.73
CA ILE A 433 1.06 -20.04 -15.76
C ILE A 433 2.13 -20.87 -15.04
N GLU A 434 3.19 -21.24 -15.75
CA GLU A 434 4.29 -22.02 -15.19
C GLU A 434 5.03 -21.26 -14.10
N ALA A 435 5.34 -20.00 -14.34
CA ALA A 435 5.92 -19.09 -13.37
C ALA A 435 4.98 -18.94 -12.17
N LEU A 436 3.66 -18.83 -12.38
CA LEU A 436 2.71 -18.68 -11.28
C LEU A 436 2.65 -19.91 -10.36
N ALA A 437 2.72 -21.12 -10.92
CA ALA A 437 2.62 -22.35 -10.14
C ALA A 437 3.88 -22.64 -9.31
N HIS A 438 5.07 -22.20 -9.76
CA HIS A 438 6.34 -22.45 -9.06
C HIS A 438 6.82 -21.29 -8.19
N HIS A 439 6.25 -20.09 -8.34
CA HIS A 439 6.68 -18.92 -7.58
C HIS A 439 6.35 -19.07 -6.09
N ASP A 440 7.21 -18.55 -5.21
CA ASP A 440 6.92 -18.47 -3.78
C ASP A 440 5.61 -17.72 -3.53
N PHE A 441 4.65 -18.45 -2.98
CA PHE A 441 3.30 -17.96 -2.71
C PHE A 441 3.30 -16.81 -1.69
N ILE A 442 4.16 -16.88 -0.67
CA ILE A 442 4.24 -15.90 0.40
C ILE A 442 4.80 -14.59 -0.13
N ASP A 443 5.86 -14.69 -0.94
CA ASP A 443 6.45 -13.54 -1.62
C ASP A 443 5.42 -12.87 -2.53
N LEU A 444 4.66 -13.65 -3.32
CA LEU A 444 3.58 -13.08 -4.13
C LEU A 444 2.48 -12.44 -3.29
N LEU A 445 2.12 -13.01 -2.14
CA LEU A 445 1.09 -12.44 -1.27
C LEU A 445 1.53 -11.10 -0.68
N LEU A 446 2.79 -11.01 -0.24
CA LEU A 446 3.41 -9.78 0.26
C LEU A 446 3.59 -8.75 -0.85
N GLU A 447 4.10 -9.18 -2.00
CA GLU A 447 4.52 -8.29 -3.08
C GLU A 447 3.36 -7.83 -3.96
N THR A 448 2.47 -8.73 -4.35
CA THR A 448 1.33 -8.31 -5.13
C THR A 448 0.26 -7.64 -4.26
N ARG A 449 0.11 -8.02 -2.98
CA ARG A 449 -1.04 -7.68 -2.10
C ARG A 449 -2.40 -8.09 -2.68
N ILE A 450 -2.41 -9.10 -3.55
CA ILE A 450 -3.65 -9.73 -4.02
C ILE A 450 -4.27 -10.48 -2.83
N PRO A 451 -5.61 -10.48 -2.65
CA PRO A 451 -6.22 -11.25 -1.58
C PRO A 451 -5.82 -12.72 -1.65
N ALA A 452 -5.33 -13.30 -0.54
CA ALA A 452 -4.86 -14.69 -0.49
C ALA A 452 -5.86 -15.68 -1.11
N ALA A 453 -7.16 -15.53 -0.82
CA ALA A 453 -8.20 -16.40 -1.41
C ALA A 453 -8.17 -16.45 -2.94
N ARG A 454 -7.89 -15.32 -3.60
CA ARG A 454 -7.82 -15.22 -5.06
C ARG A 454 -6.51 -15.78 -5.59
N LEU A 455 -5.40 -15.51 -4.90
CA LEU A 455 -4.10 -16.02 -5.28
C LEU A 455 -4.02 -17.54 -5.14
N VAL A 456 -4.54 -18.12 -4.03
CA VAL A 456 -4.65 -19.57 -3.84
C VAL A 456 -5.46 -20.18 -4.97
N ASP A 457 -6.57 -19.55 -5.34
CA ASP A 457 -7.42 -20.06 -6.41
C ASP A 457 -6.71 -20.10 -7.77
N TRP A 458 -5.95 -19.06 -8.11
CA TRP A 458 -5.18 -19.03 -9.36
C TRP A 458 -3.99 -19.99 -9.36
N VAL A 459 -3.31 -20.16 -8.23
CA VAL A 459 -2.21 -21.13 -8.10
C VAL A 459 -2.75 -22.56 -8.22
N ASP A 460 -3.86 -22.87 -7.58
CA ASP A 460 -4.55 -24.16 -7.68
C ASP A 460 -5.03 -24.46 -9.12
N GLN A 461 -5.51 -23.44 -9.86
CA GLN A 461 -5.78 -23.56 -11.30
C GLN A 461 -4.49 -23.75 -12.11
N ALA A 462 -3.42 -23.01 -11.79
CA ALA A 462 -2.16 -23.06 -12.51
C ALA A 462 -1.48 -24.43 -12.40
N ILE A 463 -1.47 -25.01 -11.19
CA ILE A 463 -0.98 -26.36 -10.91
C ILE A 463 -1.75 -27.38 -11.76
N LEU A 464 -3.09 -27.32 -11.78
CA LEU A 464 -3.88 -28.19 -12.65
C LEU A 464 -3.50 -28.02 -14.13
N TYR A 465 -3.28 -26.79 -14.58
CA TYR A 465 -3.04 -26.51 -16.01
C TYR A 465 -1.68 -27.00 -16.45
N LEU A 466 -0.66 -26.92 -15.60
CA LEU A 466 0.65 -27.52 -15.86
C LEU A 466 0.57 -29.02 -16.01
N HIS A 467 -0.11 -29.69 -15.09
CA HIS A 467 -0.15 -31.14 -15.04
C HIS A 467 -1.05 -31.76 -16.13
N VAL A 468 -2.11 -31.05 -16.55
CA VAL A 468 -2.97 -31.46 -17.67
C VAL A 468 -2.34 -31.12 -19.03
N ALA A 469 -1.46 -30.13 -19.10
CA ALA A 469 -0.72 -29.76 -20.31
C ALA A 469 0.54 -30.63 -20.50
N GLY A 470 0.37 -31.96 -20.58
CA GLY A 470 1.45 -32.85 -20.98
C GLY A 470 2.00 -32.52 -22.40
N PRO A 471 3.28 -32.82 -22.68
CA PRO A 471 3.87 -32.56 -24.00
C PRO A 471 3.16 -33.37 -25.07
N THR A 472 2.49 -32.72 -26.02
CA THR A 472 1.99 -33.40 -27.21
C THR A 472 3.16 -33.81 -28.11
N ALA A 473 3.00 -34.90 -28.87
CA ALA A 473 4.02 -35.45 -29.77
C ALA A 473 4.59 -34.44 -30.81
N ASN A 474 3.97 -33.26 -30.95
CA ASN A 474 4.39 -32.16 -31.84
C ASN A 474 5.11 -31.00 -31.13
N GLY A 475 5.54 -31.16 -29.87
CA GLY A 475 6.27 -30.12 -29.13
C GLY A 475 5.45 -28.86 -28.82
N LYS A 476 4.11 -28.92 -28.96
CA LYS A 476 3.19 -27.86 -28.53
C LYS A 476 2.59 -28.22 -27.18
N HIS A 477 2.77 -27.34 -26.19
CA HIS A 477 2.28 -27.47 -24.81
C HIS A 477 0.76 -27.26 -24.69
N THR A 478 -0.06 -27.88 -25.53
CA THR A 478 -1.50 -27.62 -25.50
C THR A 478 -2.27 -28.90 -25.81
N SER A 479 -2.75 -29.55 -24.75
CA SER A 479 -4.01 -30.31 -24.84
C SER A 479 -5.15 -29.41 -24.33
N PRO A 480 -5.65 -28.45 -25.15
CA PRO A 480 -6.79 -27.62 -24.75
C PRO A 480 -8.07 -28.45 -24.61
N ALA A 481 -8.12 -29.63 -25.25
CA ALA A 481 -9.25 -30.55 -25.20
C ALA A 481 -9.47 -31.12 -23.79
N ALA A 482 -8.42 -31.67 -23.16
CA ALA A 482 -8.50 -32.20 -21.79
C ALA A 482 -8.93 -31.12 -20.78
N ARG A 483 -8.35 -29.92 -20.87
CA ARG A 483 -8.74 -28.76 -20.05
C ARG A 483 -10.21 -28.36 -20.25
N ALA A 484 -10.67 -28.31 -21.50
CA ALA A 484 -12.06 -28.00 -21.82
C ALA A 484 -13.02 -29.10 -21.33
N ASN A 485 -12.62 -30.37 -21.39
CA ASN A 485 -13.40 -31.50 -20.91
C ASN A 485 -13.57 -31.47 -19.39
N LEU A 486 -12.49 -31.22 -18.63
CA LEU A 486 -12.55 -31.04 -17.18
C LEU A 486 -13.45 -29.87 -16.79
N ARG A 487 -13.32 -28.73 -17.49
CA ARG A 487 -14.19 -27.55 -17.27
C ARG A 487 -15.66 -27.85 -17.52
N ARG A 488 -16.00 -28.67 -18.54
CA ARG A 488 -17.39 -29.09 -18.80
C ARG A 488 -17.98 -29.91 -17.65
N LEU A 489 -17.14 -30.60 -16.90
CA LEU A 489 -17.54 -31.36 -15.70
C LEU A 489 -17.59 -30.47 -14.43
N GLY A 490 -17.33 -29.17 -14.56
CA GLY A 490 -17.29 -28.22 -13.43
C GLY A 490 -15.99 -28.27 -12.63
N ILE A 491 -14.95 -28.96 -13.12
CA ILE A 491 -13.64 -29.05 -12.47
C ILE A 491 -12.77 -27.92 -12.99
N ARG A 492 -12.43 -27.00 -12.10
CA ARG A 492 -11.61 -25.82 -12.41
C ARG A 492 -10.24 -25.83 -11.72
N THR A 493 -10.12 -26.48 -10.57
CA THR A 493 -8.86 -26.50 -9.79
C THR A 493 -8.32 -27.91 -9.53
N ALA A 494 -7.05 -28.02 -9.11
CA ALA A 494 -6.44 -29.30 -8.74
C ALA A 494 -7.10 -29.90 -7.50
N THR A 495 -7.43 -29.06 -6.51
CA THR A 495 -8.15 -29.52 -5.31
C THR A 495 -9.57 -30.01 -5.60
N ASP A 496 -10.28 -29.41 -6.58
CA ASP A 496 -11.60 -29.89 -7.00
C ASP A 496 -11.49 -31.31 -7.59
N LEU A 497 -10.48 -31.54 -8.44
CA LEU A 497 -10.19 -32.85 -9.04
C LEU A 497 -9.89 -33.90 -7.95
N GLN A 498 -8.98 -33.59 -7.03
CA GLN A 498 -8.60 -34.48 -5.92
C GLN A 498 -9.80 -34.78 -5.00
N THR A 499 -10.63 -33.78 -4.70
CA THR A 499 -11.80 -33.93 -3.83
C THR A 499 -12.80 -34.91 -4.44
N ILE A 500 -13.06 -34.80 -5.75
CA ILE A 500 -13.98 -35.70 -6.45
C ILE A 500 -13.40 -37.11 -6.52
N CYS A 501 -12.12 -37.26 -6.84
CA CYS A 501 -11.46 -38.57 -6.89
C CYS A 501 -11.40 -39.25 -5.52
N THR A 502 -11.20 -38.48 -4.44
CA THR A 502 -11.19 -39.02 -3.07
C THR A 502 -12.59 -39.42 -2.61
N ARG A 503 -13.62 -38.65 -2.99
CA ARG A 503 -15.02 -38.97 -2.67
C ARG A 503 -15.56 -40.15 -3.48
N TYR A 504 -15.08 -40.34 -4.71
CA TYR A 504 -15.50 -41.41 -5.62
C TYR A 504 -14.28 -42.17 -6.19
N PRO A 505 -13.62 -43.02 -5.37
CA PRO A 505 -12.38 -43.70 -5.75
C PRO A 505 -12.57 -44.75 -6.86
N SER A 506 -13.79 -45.29 -6.98
CA SER A 506 -14.15 -46.28 -7.99
C SER A 506 -15.59 -46.03 -8.45
N GLY A 507 -15.84 -46.07 -9.76
CA GLY A 507 -17.19 -45.97 -10.30
C GLY A 507 -17.29 -45.25 -11.64
N PRO A 508 -18.53 -45.03 -12.14
CA PRO A 508 -18.75 -44.38 -13.44
C PRO A 508 -18.20 -42.96 -13.48
N VAL A 509 -18.24 -42.22 -12.36
CA VAL A 509 -17.69 -40.85 -12.25
C VAL A 509 -16.17 -40.86 -12.42
N PHE A 510 -15.47 -41.79 -11.77
CA PHE A 510 -14.02 -41.92 -11.88
C PHE A 510 -13.60 -42.25 -13.32
N ASN A 511 -14.29 -43.18 -13.97
CA ASN A 511 -14.04 -43.52 -15.38
C ASN A 511 -14.31 -42.34 -16.32
N GLN A 512 -15.37 -41.55 -16.06
CA GLN A 512 -15.68 -40.36 -16.85
C GLN A 512 -14.60 -39.27 -16.72
N LEU A 513 -13.97 -39.17 -15.54
CA LEU A 513 -12.83 -38.27 -15.33
C LEU A 513 -11.58 -38.76 -16.05
N GLY A 514 -11.30 -40.06 -16.01
CA GLY A 514 -10.21 -40.66 -16.78
C GLY A 514 -10.35 -40.35 -18.27
N GLN A 515 -11.56 -40.54 -18.84
CA GLN A 515 -11.86 -40.20 -20.22
C GLN A 515 -11.67 -38.71 -20.54
N ALA A 516 -12.07 -37.82 -19.61
CA ALA A 516 -11.92 -36.38 -19.78
C ALA A 516 -10.45 -35.93 -19.82
N VAL A 517 -9.57 -36.59 -19.05
CA VAL A 517 -8.14 -36.28 -18.96
C VAL A 517 -7.36 -36.88 -20.15
N SER A 518 -7.65 -38.13 -20.52
CA SER A 518 -6.89 -38.87 -21.54
C SER A 518 -7.31 -38.58 -22.98
N ASP A 519 -8.34 -37.76 -23.18
CA ASP A 519 -8.92 -37.43 -24.51
C ASP A 519 -9.26 -38.70 -25.33
N GLY A 520 -9.54 -39.81 -24.64
CA GLY A 520 -9.88 -41.12 -25.22
C GLY A 520 -8.74 -41.87 -25.94
N GLN A 521 -7.46 -41.50 -25.75
CA GLN A 521 -6.34 -42.14 -26.45
C GLN A 521 -5.52 -43.16 -25.63
N ASN A 522 -5.50 -43.05 -24.30
CA ASN A 522 -4.66 -43.87 -23.40
C ASN A 522 -5.51 -44.67 -22.40
N ASP A 523 -4.86 -45.51 -21.57
CA ASP A 523 -5.52 -46.09 -20.38
C ASP A 523 -5.98 -44.95 -19.45
N ASP A 524 -7.26 -44.61 -19.57
CA ASP A 524 -7.95 -43.49 -18.93
C ASP A 524 -7.69 -43.42 -17.41
N ASN A 525 -7.76 -44.58 -16.75
CA ASN A 525 -7.63 -44.67 -15.30
C ASN A 525 -6.16 -44.64 -14.87
N CYS A 526 -5.24 -45.21 -15.65
CA CYS A 526 -3.81 -45.11 -15.37
C CYS A 526 -3.32 -43.67 -15.47
N THR A 527 -3.76 -42.95 -16.50
CA THR A 527 -3.38 -41.55 -16.74
C THR A 527 -3.91 -40.63 -15.64
N LEU A 528 -5.16 -40.82 -15.20
CA LEU A 528 -5.72 -40.07 -14.08
C LEU A 528 -5.00 -40.36 -12.75
N ASN A 529 -4.65 -41.62 -12.48
CA ASN A 529 -3.90 -41.97 -11.27
C ASN A 529 -2.49 -41.40 -11.28
N LEU A 530 -1.81 -41.41 -12.43
CA LEU A 530 -0.49 -40.78 -12.58
C LEU A 530 -0.57 -39.26 -12.39
N LEU A 531 -1.62 -38.62 -12.92
CA LEU A 531 -1.91 -37.21 -12.73
C LEU A 531 -2.16 -36.88 -11.25
N LEU A 532 -2.94 -37.70 -10.54
CA LEU A 532 -3.20 -37.49 -9.12
C LEU A 532 -1.93 -37.67 -8.27
N ALA A 533 -1.09 -38.64 -8.62
CA ALA A 533 0.19 -38.85 -7.95
C ALA A 533 1.13 -37.65 -8.16
N SER A 534 1.24 -37.12 -9.38
CA SER A 534 2.08 -35.94 -9.64
C SER A 534 1.55 -34.68 -8.96
N LEU A 535 0.22 -34.50 -8.90
CA LEU A 535 -0.39 -33.40 -8.13
C LEU A 535 -0.14 -33.51 -6.63
N GLN A 536 -0.02 -34.72 -6.07
CA GLN A 536 0.30 -34.90 -4.63
C GLN A 536 1.75 -34.54 -4.32
N ASP A 537 2.65 -34.72 -5.28
CA ASP A 537 4.08 -34.42 -5.13
C ASP A 537 4.42 -32.92 -5.34
N ASP A 538 3.45 -32.10 -5.75
CA ASP A 538 3.66 -30.65 -5.96
C ASP A 538 3.87 -29.91 -4.62
N GLU A 539 4.95 -29.12 -4.54
CA GLU A 539 5.40 -28.44 -3.32
C GLU A 539 4.33 -27.52 -2.71
N TRP A 540 3.51 -26.89 -3.56
CA TRP A 540 2.55 -25.87 -3.14
C TRP A 540 1.16 -26.44 -2.81
N MET A 541 0.88 -27.70 -3.18
CA MET A 541 -0.42 -28.31 -2.93
C MET A 541 -0.74 -28.44 -1.43
N ASN A 542 0.27 -28.64 -0.58
CA ASN A 542 0.08 -28.64 0.88
C ASN A 542 -0.45 -27.30 1.41
N TYR A 543 0.04 -26.18 0.88
CA TYR A 543 -0.42 -24.84 1.25
C TYR A 543 -1.84 -24.57 0.75
N VAL A 544 -2.16 -24.99 -0.48
CA VAL A 544 -3.52 -24.90 -1.04
C VAL A 544 -4.51 -25.71 -0.21
N HIS A 545 -4.15 -26.94 0.18
CA HIS A 545 -4.96 -27.79 1.05
C HIS A 545 -5.22 -27.15 2.40
N SER A 546 -4.16 -26.65 3.07
CA SER A 546 -4.26 -25.93 4.34
C SER A 546 -5.24 -24.75 4.23
N TRP A 547 -5.14 -23.96 3.16
CA TRP A 547 -6.05 -22.84 2.95
C TRP A 547 -7.52 -23.26 2.79
N ARG A 548 -7.78 -24.38 2.09
CA ARG A 548 -9.15 -24.88 1.85
C ARG A 548 -9.74 -25.53 3.10
N SER A 549 -8.95 -26.22 3.92
CA SER A 549 -9.41 -26.88 5.15
C SER A 549 -9.62 -25.90 6.31
N ASN A 550 -8.74 -24.90 6.47
CA ASN A 550 -8.75 -23.94 7.58
C ASN A 550 -9.71 -22.76 7.35
N ALA A 551 -10.86 -22.99 6.70
CA ALA A 551 -11.87 -21.96 6.46
C ALA A 551 -12.66 -21.58 7.72
N VAL A 552 -12.73 -22.47 8.70
CA VAL A 552 -13.51 -22.30 9.92
C VAL A 552 -12.58 -21.96 11.09
N ILE A 553 -12.95 -20.93 11.85
CA ILE A 553 -12.20 -20.54 13.06
C ILE A 553 -12.39 -21.63 14.12
N GLY A 554 -11.29 -22.20 14.62
CA GLY A 554 -11.31 -23.14 15.73
C GLY A 554 -11.60 -22.46 17.06
N ASP A 555 -12.26 -23.17 17.97
CA ASP A 555 -12.35 -22.79 19.39
C ASP A 555 -11.27 -23.59 20.16
N ARG A 556 -10.37 -22.89 20.86
CA ARG A 556 -9.35 -23.49 21.75
C ARG A 556 -9.68 -23.13 23.19
N THR A 557 -9.90 -24.14 24.02
CA THR A 557 -10.22 -23.96 25.45
C THR A 557 -9.04 -24.42 26.30
N ILE A 558 -8.51 -23.53 27.14
CA ILE A 558 -7.41 -23.80 28.06
C ILE A 558 -7.90 -23.60 29.50
N ASN A 559 -7.77 -24.63 30.33
CA ASN A 559 -8.09 -24.55 31.75
C ASN A 559 -6.81 -24.32 32.56
N LEU A 560 -6.85 -23.37 33.50
CA LEU A 560 -5.73 -22.94 34.33
C LEU A 560 -5.99 -23.30 35.80
N ALA A 561 -5.00 -23.90 36.46
CA ALA A 561 -4.99 -24.07 37.92
C ALA A 561 -4.64 -22.76 38.65
N ASP A 562 -4.83 -22.71 39.96
CA ASP A 562 -4.56 -21.53 40.80
C ASP A 562 -3.11 -21.02 40.73
N ASN A 563 -2.16 -21.89 40.38
CA ASN A 563 -0.75 -21.56 40.19
C ASN A 563 -0.39 -21.16 38.74
N GLY A 564 -1.37 -21.09 37.83
CA GLY A 564 -1.18 -20.79 36.41
C GLY A 564 -0.76 -21.96 35.54
N THR A 565 -0.71 -23.18 36.08
CA THR A 565 -0.43 -24.36 35.26
C THR A 565 -1.64 -24.75 34.40
N ILE A 566 -1.40 -25.06 33.13
CA ILE A 566 -2.40 -25.56 32.20
C ILE A 566 -2.79 -26.99 32.61
N THR A 567 -4.06 -27.18 32.97
CA THR A 567 -4.61 -28.49 33.36
C THR A 567 -5.14 -29.25 32.15
N THR A 568 -5.77 -28.55 31.20
CA THR A 568 -6.24 -29.11 29.92
C THR A 568 -6.14 -28.08 28.81
N ASP A 569 -5.78 -28.52 27.61
CA ASP A 569 -5.73 -27.72 26.39
C ASP A 569 -6.46 -28.48 25.28
N ASN A 570 -7.69 -28.06 24.98
CA ASN A 570 -8.55 -28.71 24.03
C ASN A 570 -8.80 -27.78 22.84
N ARG A 571 -8.42 -28.24 21.64
CA ARG A 571 -8.70 -27.56 20.37
C ARG A 571 -9.87 -28.27 19.68
N THR A 572 -10.93 -27.52 19.42
CA THR A 572 -12.10 -27.98 18.65
C THR A 572 -12.20 -27.19 17.36
N VAL A 573 -11.97 -27.87 16.24
CA VAL A 573 -12.24 -27.32 14.90
C VAL A 573 -13.65 -27.77 14.51
N PRO A 574 -14.59 -26.85 14.24
CA PRO A 574 -15.91 -27.25 13.78
C PRO A 574 -15.75 -27.96 12.44
N GLN A 575 -16.12 -29.25 12.36
CA GLN A 575 -16.13 -29.94 11.08
C GLN A 575 -17.22 -29.31 10.19
N PRO A 576 -16.94 -29.10 8.89
CA PRO A 576 -18.01 -28.74 7.96
C PRO A 576 -19.10 -29.82 8.04
N PRO A 577 -20.39 -29.44 7.94
CA PRO A 577 -21.47 -30.41 8.01
C PRO A 577 -21.20 -31.52 6.98
N SER A 578 -21.15 -32.76 7.46
CA SER A 578 -21.07 -33.94 6.61
C SER A 578 -22.34 -33.97 5.76
N GLY A 579 -22.24 -33.47 4.53
CA GLY A 579 -23.28 -33.54 3.50
C GLY A 579 -23.27 -34.87 2.78
#